data_AF-A0A4D7H4D9-F1
#
_entry.id   AF-A0A4D7H4D9-F1
#
_cell.length_a   1.000
_cell.length_b   1.000
_cell.length_c   1.000
_cell.angle_alpha   90.00
_cell.angle_beta   90.00
_cell.angle_gamma   90.00
#
_symmetry.space_group_name_H-M   'P 1'
#
loop_
_entity.id
_entity.type
_entity.pdbx_description
1 polymer ?
#
loop_
_entity_poly.entity_id
_entity_poly.type
_entity_poly.pdbx_seq_one_letter_code
_entity_poly.pdbx_strand_id
1 'polypeptide(L)'
;MALFPLSVRRQRRLSRGLQLVIAGVLVVGVARRNLSVVVNAAMALAVTFLPALLERDSDISLGAGVTLWVTLAVSLHSLGMLGLYTAIPWWDSLTHTLSASVVAGVGYATVRAIDEHTRAVYFPPPFLSVFVLVVTLAFGVFWEVLEFSVRGVTDLLGLQAVLVQYSLEDTLTDLVFDAVGAALVALFGTHRLSATVDSLVGRLEQRRGR
;
A
#
# COMPACT_ATOMS: atom_id res chain seq x y z
N MET A 1 16.10 -10.76 7.28
CA MET A 1 15.13 -11.88 7.38
C MET A 1 14.04 -11.66 6.34
N ALA A 2 13.51 -12.68 5.67
CA ALA A 2 12.50 -12.47 4.62
C ALA A 2 11.19 -11.91 5.20
N LEU A 3 10.53 -10.99 4.48
CA LEU A 3 9.22 -10.41 4.86
C LEU A 3 8.20 -11.48 5.26
N PHE A 4 8.20 -12.61 4.54
CA PHE A 4 7.40 -13.79 4.85
C PHE A 4 8.32 -15.02 4.97
N PRO A 5 8.07 -15.92 5.94
CA PRO A 5 8.81 -17.18 6.09
C PRO A 5 8.36 -18.23 5.05
N LEU A 6 8.32 -17.84 3.78
CA LEU A 6 7.88 -18.65 2.65
C LEU A 6 8.95 -18.61 1.56
N SER A 7 9.05 -19.69 0.77
CA SER A 7 9.94 -19.68 -0.39
C SER A 7 9.47 -18.67 -1.45
N VAL A 8 10.41 -18.08 -2.18
CA VAL A 8 10.13 -17.11 -3.26
C VAL A 8 9.11 -17.67 -4.27
N ARG A 9 9.21 -18.96 -4.62
CA ARG A 9 8.26 -19.62 -5.52
C ARG A 9 6.83 -19.64 -4.95
N ARG A 10 6.67 -19.87 -3.64
CA ARG A 10 5.36 -19.84 -2.97
C ARG A 10 4.81 -18.41 -2.91
N GLN A 11 5.64 -17.42 -2.55
CA GLN A 11 5.23 -16.00 -2.53
C GLN A 11 4.71 -15.53 -3.90
N ARG A 12 5.43 -15.87 -4.98
CA ARG A 12 5.00 -15.56 -6.36
C ARG A 12 3.69 -16.25 -6.74
N ARG A 13 3.51 -17.52 -6.35
CA ARG A 13 2.25 -18.25 -6.61
C ARG A 13 1.07 -17.64 -5.87
N LEU A 14 1.25 -17.28 -4.60
CA LEU A 14 0.21 -16.62 -3.80
C LEU A 14 -0.15 -15.26 -4.39
N SER A 15 0.85 -14.46 -4.78
CA SER A 15 0.62 -13.16 -5.43
C SER A 15 -0.22 -13.32 -6.70
N ARG A 16 0.11 -14.30 -7.56
CA ARG A 16 -0.70 -14.60 -8.76
C ARG A 16 -2.12 -15.06 -8.43
N GLY A 17 -2.29 -15.87 -7.39
CA GLY A 17 -3.62 -16.28 -6.94
C GLY A 17 -4.46 -15.07 -6.50
N LEU A 18 -3.86 -14.16 -5.74
CA LEU A 18 -4.49 -12.91 -5.31
C LEU A 18 -4.79 -11.96 -6.49
N GLN A 19 -3.91 -11.87 -7.49
CA GLN A 19 -4.19 -11.15 -8.74
C GLN A 19 -5.40 -11.71 -9.48
N LEU A 20 -5.55 -13.04 -9.52
CA LEU A 20 -6.74 -13.68 -10.08
C LEU A 20 -8.00 -13.38 -9.28
N VAL A 21 -7.90 -13.23 -7.95
CA VAL A 21 -9.02 -12.77 -7.11
C VAL A 21 -9.43 -11.36 -7.51
N ILE A 22 -8.49 -10.41 -7.63
CA ILE A 22 -8.79 -9.04 -8.08
C ILE A 22 -9.40 -9.05 -9.50
N ALA A 23 -8.86 -9.85 -10.42
CA ALA A 23 -9.44 -9.99 -11.75
C ALA A 23 -10.88 -10.55 -11.70
N GLY A 24 -11.17 -11.46 -10.78
CA GLY A 24 -12.52 -11.94 -10.50
C GLY A 24 -13.44 -10.83 -9.98
N VAL A 25 -12.97 -10.01 -9.02
CA VAL A 25 -13.69 -8.82 -8.53
C VAL A 25 -13.99 -7.87 -9.69
N LEU A 26 -13.03 -7.61 -10.57
CA LEU A 26 -13.20 -6.76 -11.75
C LEU A 26 -14.30 -7.30 -12.68
N VAL A 27 -14.29 -8.60 -12.99
CA VAL A 27 -15.34 -9.24 -13.80
C VAL A 27 -16.71 -9.12 -13.13
N VAL A 28 -16.79 -9.33 -11.81
CA VAL A 28 -18.04 -9.14 -11.05
C VAL A 28 -18.51 -7.68 -11.12
N GLY A 29 -17.60 -6.72 -11.01
CA GLY A 29 -17.90 -5.29 -11.16
C GLY A 29 -18.50 -4.97 -12.52
N VAL A 30 -17.88 -5.48 -13.60
CA VAL A 30 -18.38 -5.32 -14.98
C VAL A 30 -19.76 -5.97 -15.14
N ALA A 31 -19.93 -7.20 -14.66
CA ALA A 31 -21.20 -7.94 -14.75
C ALA A 31 -22.33 -7.23 -14.01
N ARG A 32 -22.03 -6.62 -12.85
CA ARG A 32 -22.97 -5.83 -12.04
C ARG A 32 -23.14 -4.38 -12.54
N ARG A 33 -22.41 -3.97 -13.58
CA ARG A 33 -22.33 -2.58 -14.08
C ARG A 33 -22.03 -1.57 -12.96
N ASN A 34 -21.20 -1.97 -11.99
CA ASN A 34 -20.80 -1.13 -10.88
C ASN A 34 -19.46 -0.47 -11.21
N LEU A 35 -19.51 0.81 -11.58
CA LEU A 35 -18.32 1.56 -12.02
C LEU A 35 -17.27 1.69 -10.90
N SER A 36 -17.70 1.88 -9.66
CA SER A 36 -16.80 1.96 -8.50
C SER A 36 -15.97 0.70 -8.35
N VAL A 37 -16.61 -0.48 -8.37
CA VAL A 37 -15.90 -1.77 -8.27
C VAL A 37 -14.96 -1.96 -9.44
N VAL A 38 -15.37 -1.59 -10.66
CA VAL A 38 -14.54 -1.72 -11.86
C VAL A 38 -13.28 -0.87 -11.76
N VAL A 39 -13.41 0.41 -11.44
CA VAL A 39 -12.26 1.33 -11.37
C VAL A 39 -11.30 0.92 -10.25
N ASN A 40 -11.82 0.62 -9.06
CA ASN A 40 -10.97 0.22 -7.93
C ASN A 40 -10.27 -1.13 -8.18
N ALA A 41 -10.96 -2.13 -8.72
CA ALA A 41 -10.34 -3.41 -9.03
C ALA A 41 -9.31 -3.31 -10.17
N ALA A 42 -9.57 -2.49 -11.19
CA ALA A 42 -8.60 -2.23 -12.26
C ALA A 42 -7.34 -1.53 -11.73
N MET A 43 -7.52 -0.50 -10.88
CA MET A 43 -6.42 0.21 -10.23
C MET A 43 -5.63 -0.72 -9.30
N ALA A 44 -6.32 -1.49 -8.46
CA ALA A 44 -5.71 -2.49 -7.59
C ALA A 44 -4.87 -3.49 -8.39
N LEU A 45 -5.41 -4.03 -9.48
CA LEU A 45 -4.70 -4.97 -10.34
C LEU A 45 -3.45 -4.34 -10.95
N ALA A 46 -3.55 -3.09 -11.43
CA ALA A 46 -2.40 -2.34 -11.94
C ALA A 46 -1.31 -2.15 -10.88
N VAL A 47 -1.70 -1.79 -9.64
CA VAL A 47 -0.78 -1.62 -8.50
C VAL A 47 -0.01 -2.90 -8.21
N THR A 48 -0.61 -4.09 -8.38
CA THR A 48 0.12 -5.37 -8.16
C THR A 48 1.32 -5.58 -9.08
N PHE A 49 1.37 -4.89 -10.23
CA PHE A 49 2.48 -4.98 -11.17
C PHE A 49 3.57 -3.93 -10.94
N LEU A 50 3.33 -2.91 -10.11
CA LEU A 50 4.30 -1.86 -9.81
C LEU A 50 5.65 -2.41 -9.32
N PRO A 51 5.71 -3.40 -8.39
CA PRO A 51 7.00 -3.94 -7.95
C PRO A 51 7.85 -4.51 -9.09
N ALA A 52 7.22 -5.25 -10.01
CA ALA A 52 7.91 -5.85 -11.16
C ALA A 52 8.35 -4.80 -12.20
N LEU A 53 7.57 -3.73 -12.38
CA LEU A 53 7.93 -2.61 -13.26
C LEU A 53 9.13 -1.84 -12.69
N LEU A 54 9.15 -1.57 -11.38
CA LEU A 54 10.27 -0.92 -10.72
C LEU A 54 11.53 -1.81 -10.71
N GLU A 55 11.41 -3.12 -10.55
CA GLU A 55 12.53 -4.05 -10.72
C GLU A 55 13.12 -3.98 -12.12
N ARG A 56 12.29 -3.92 -13.16
CA ARG A 56 12.72 -3.90 -14.56
C ARG A 56 13.36 -2.58 -14.96
N ASP A 57 12.70 -1.47 -14.66
CA ASP A 57 13.08 -0.16 -15.22
C ASP A 57 14.00 0.63 -14.28
N SER A 58 13.99 0.29 -12.99
CA SER A 58 14.68 1.06 -11.95
C SER A 58 15.84 0.34 -11.24
N ASP A 59 16.29 -0.87 -11.61
CA ASP A 59 17.24 -1.71 -10.82
C ASP A 59 16.91 -1.77 -9.31
N ILE A 60 15.67 -1.47 -8.91
CA ILE A 60 15.26 -1.56 -7.52
C ILE A 60 14.73 -2.97 -7.32
N SER A 61 15.49 -3.82 -6.63
CA SER A 61 15.11 -5.20 -6.31
C SER A 61 14.00 -5.23 -5.25
N LEU A 62 12.74 -5.13 -5.68
CA LEU A 62 11.55 -5.28 -4.84
C LEU A 62 11.15 -6.76 -4.72
N GLY A 63 11.90 -7.50 -3.89
CA GLY A 63 11.77 -8.94 -3.76
C GLY A 63 10.33 -9.45 -3.58
N ALA A 64 10.10 -10.73 -3.91
CA ALA A 64 8.77 -11.34 -3.98
C ALA A 64 7.89 -11.19 -2.72
N GLY A 65 8.49 -10.92 -1.55
CA GLY A 65 7.76 -10.60 -0.33
C GLY A 65 7.05 -9.25 -0.40
N VAL A 66 7.70 -8.20 -0.92
CA VAL A 66 7.07 -6.88 -1.11
C VAL A 66 5.91 -7.00 -2.09
N THR A 67 6.12 -7.73 -3.19
CA THR A 67 5.05 -7.99 -4.17
C THR A 67 3.85 -8.67 -3.52
N LEU A 68 4.07 -9.72 -2.72
CA LEU A 68 3.00 -10.41 -2.02
C LEU A 68 2.28 -9.49 -1.02
N TRP A 69 3.01 -8.65 -0.29
CA TRP A 69 2.44 -7.74 0.70
C TRP A 69 1.53 -6.69 0.05
N VAL A 70 2.02 -6.00 -1.00
CA VAL A 70 1.24 -5.05 -1.79
C VAL A 70 0.00 -5.72 -2.38
N THR A 71 0.20 -6.89 -3.00
CA THR A 71 -0.89 -7.63 -3.66
C THR A 71 -1.96 -8.05 -2.66
N LEU A 72 -1.57 -8.51 -1.46
CA LEU A 72 -2.50 -8.88 -0.40
C LEU A 72 -3.35 -7.68 0.05
N ALA A 73 -2.72 -6.52 0.28
CA ALA A 73 -3.40 -5.30 0.69
C ALA A 73 -4.50 -4.91 -0.31
N VAL A 74 -4.12 -4.72 -1.58
CA VAL A 74 -5.07 -4.28 -2.61
C VAL A 74 -6.10 -5.35 -2.99
N SER A 75 -5.81 -6.64 -2.75
CA SER A 75 -6.79 -7.72 -2.92
C SER A 75 -7.88 -7.70 -1.86
N LEU A 76 -7.50 -7.51 -0.59
CA LEU A 76 -8.48 -7.42 0.51
C LEU A 76 -9.35 -6.17 0.36
N HIS A 77 -8.75 -5.04 0.00
CA HIS A 77 -9.51 -3.82 -0.34
C HIS A 77 -10.50 -4.07 -1.48
N SER A 78 -10.04 -4.68 -2.59
CA SER A 78 -10.92 -5.01 -3.73
C SER A 78 -12.09 -5.93 -3.36
N LEU A 79 -11.84 -6.94 -2.51
CA LEU A 79 -12.90 -7.80 -1.97
C LEU A 79 -13.90 -7.02 -1.10
N GLY A 80 -13.40 -6.05 -0.33
CA GLY A 80 -14.18 -5.06 0.41
C GLY A 80 -15.31 -4.46 -0.42
N MET A 81 -14.98 -4.03 -1.63
CA MET A 81 -15.89 -3.37 -2.58
C MET A 81 -17.07 -4.25 -3.04
N LEU A 82 -17.01 -5.57 -2.83
CA LEU A 82 -18.14 -6.47 -3.11
C LEU A 82 -19.16 -6.53 -1.97
N GLY A 83 -19.01 -5.69 -0.93
CA GLY A 83 -19.94 -5.55 0.19
C GLY A 83 -19.37 -5.98 1.54
N LEU A 84 -18.10 -6.39 1.61
CA LEU A 84 -17.50 -6.82 2.89
C LEU A 84 -17.30 -5.65 3.86
N TYR A 85 -17.07 -4.44 3.35
CA TYR A 85 -17.06 -3.21 4.16
C TYR A 85 -18.34 -3.03 4.98
N THR A 86 -19.48 -3.37 4.39
CA THR A 86 -20.78 -3.29 5.09
C THR A 86 -21.13 -4.55 5.88
N ALA A 87 -20.59 -5.70 5.50
CA ALA A 87 -20.99 -6.99 6.07
C ALA A 87 -20.14 -7.43 7.27
N ILE A 88 -18.88 -6.96 7.37
CA ILE A 88 -17.92 -7.39 8.38
C ILE A 88 -17.35 -6.13 9.07
N PRO A 89 -17.73 -5.84 10.33
CA PRO A 89 -17.43 -4.57 10.98
C PRO A 89 -15.94 -4.20 11.09
N TRP A 90 -15.05 -5.19 11.18
CA TRP A 90 -13.60 -4.95 11.28
C TRP A 90 -12.87 -4.98 9.93
N TRP A 91 -13.59 -5.24 8.84
CA TRP A 91 -12.97 -5.37 7.52
C TRP A 91 -12.25 -4.10 7.12
N ASP A 92 -12.87 -2.95 7.40
CA ASP A 92 -12.32 -1.67 7.02
C ASP A 92 -11.01 -1.35 7.72
N SER A 93 -11.06 -1.45 9.06
CA SER A 93 -9.90 -1.38 9.94
C SER A 93 -8.75 -2.30 9.52
N LEU A 94 -9.06 -3.52 9.09
CA LEU A 94 -8.04 -4.45 8.58
C LEU A 94 -7.42 -3.93 7.28
N THR A 95 -8.24 -3.48 6.33
CA THR A 95 -7.74 -2.98 5.05
C THR A 95 -6.95 -1.69 5.20
N HIS A 96 -7.34 -0.78 6.10
CA HIS A 96 -6.58 0.42 6.46
C HIS A 96 -5.24 0.06 7.12
N THR A 97 -5.25 -0.77 8.16
CA THR A 97 -4.01 -1.23 8.81
C THR A 97 -3.02 -1.82 7.81
N LEU A 98 -3.51 -2.71 6.93
CA LEU A 98 -2.65 -3.38 5.97
C LEU A 98 -2.17 -2.43 4.87
N SER A 99 -3.02 -1.55 4.35
CA SER A 99 -2.65 -0.57 3.32
C SER A 99 -1.67 0.46 3.85
N ALA A 100 -1.93 1.02 5.04
CA ALA A 100 -1.01 1.92 5.73
C ALA A 100 0.32 1.27 6.05
N SER A 101 0.33 -0.03 6.40
CA SER A 101 1.59 -0.75 6.58
C SER A 101 2.42 -0.80 5.29
N VAL A 102 1.80 -0.97 4.12
CA VAL A 102 2.51 -0.91 2.83
C VAL A 102 3.09 0.48 2.59
N VAL A 103 2.31 1.54 2.80
CA VAL A 103 2.75 2.95 2.68
C VAL A 103 3.93 3.22 3.61
N ALA A 104 3.81 2.82 4.88
CA ALA A 104 4.87 2.94 5.87
C ALA A 104 6.13 2.17 5.45
N GLY A 105 5.98 0.98 4.86
CA GLY A 105 7.10 0.18 4.36
C GLY A 105 7.86 0.86 3.23
N VAL A 106 7.14 1.48 2.29
CA VAL A 106 7.74 2.28 1.20
C VAL A 106 8.44 3.51 1.76
N GLY A 107 7.80 4.25 2.68
CA GLY A 107 8.39 5.41 3.35
C GLY A 107 9.67 5.03 4.11
N TYR A 108 9.61 3.97 4.92
CA TYR A 108 10.75 3.43 5.65
C TYR A 108 11.92 3.09 4.72
N ALA A 109 11.66 2.30 3.67
CA ALA A 109 12.69 1.87 2.73
C ALA A 109 13.35 3.05 2.01
N THR A 110 12.55 4.04 1.61
CA THR A 110 13.04 5.24 0.90
C THR A 110 13.96 6.07 1.80
N VAL A 111 13.54 6.37 3.03
CA VAL A 111 14.33 7.21 3.95
C VAL A 111 15.61 6.52 4.37
N ARG A 112 15.54 5.22 4.70
CA ARG A 112 16.72 4.44 5.05
C ARG A 112 17.73 4.39 3.92
N ALA A 113 17.28 4.29 2.68
CA ALA A 113 18.18 4.32 1.55
C ALA A 113 18.90 5.68 1.40
N ILE A 114 18.21 6.78 1.71
CA ILE A 114 18.83 8.12 1.71
C ILE A 114 19.83 8.25 2.87
N ASP A 115 19.46 7.83 4.07
CA ASP A 115 20.30 7.81 5.28
C ASP A 115 21.62 7.08 5.03
N GLU A 116 21.55 5.88 4.44
CA GLU A 116 22.72 5.06 4.16
C GLU A 116 23.54 5.61 2.98
N HIS A 117 22.90 6.26 2.01
CA HIS A 117 23.59 6.82 0.85
C HIS A 117 24.41 8.09 1.16
N THR A 118 24.03 8.89 2.17
CA THR A 118 24.67 10.18 2.43
C THR A 118 25.29 10.28 3.82
N ARG A 119 26.59 10.59 3.88
CA ARG A 119 27.28 10.92 5.14
C ARG A 119 26.86 12.28 5.74
N ALA A 120 26.10 13.08 5.00
CA ALA A 120 25.67 14.42 5.43
C ALA A 120 24.38 14.42 6.25
N VAL A 121 23.61 13.33 6.21
CA VAL A 121 22.32 13.20 6.88
C VAL A 121 22.36 11.92 7.68
N TYR A 122 22.19 12.03 9.00
CA TYR A 122 22.02 10.89 9.89
C TYR A 122 20.64 11.00 10.53
N PHE A 123 19.82 9.98 10.36
CA PHE A 123 18.52 9.88 11.00
C PHE A 123 18.61 8.94 12.21
N PRO A 124 18.59 9.48 13.44
CA PRO A 124 18.52 8.64 14.63
C PRO A 124 17.32 7.68 14.54
N PRO A 125 17.43 6.43 15.02
CA PRO A 125 16.33 5.46 14.92
C PRO A 125 14.97 5.97 15.45
N PRO A 126 14.90 6.74 16.56
CA PRO A 126 13.63 7.32 17.02
C PRO A 126 13.03 8.33 16.02
N PHE A 127 13.88 9.12 15.36
CA PHE A 127 13.43 10.09 14.37
C PHE A 127 12.82 9.39 13.15
N LEU A 128 13.46 8.32 12.67
CA LEU A 128 12.95 7.54 11.55
C LEU A 128 11.56 6.96 11.83
N SER A 129 11.34 6.43 13.04
CA SER A 129 10.04 5.90 13.45
C SER A 129 8.95 6.97 13.43
N VAL A 130 9.24 8.16 13.96
CA VAL A 130 8.31 9.30 13.94
C VAL A 130 8.07 9.77 12.50
N PHE A 131 9.12 9.84 11.68
CA PHE A 131 9.00 10.24 10.28
C PHE A 131 8.08 9.30 9.49
N VAL A 132 8.28 7.99 9.62
CA VAL A 132 7.43 6.98 8.96
C VAL A 132 5.98 7.10 9.43
N LEU A 133 5.76 7.29 10.74
CA LEU A 133 4.42 7.52 11.28
C LEU A 133 3.76 8.76 10.67
N VAL A 134 4.46 9.90 10.68
CA VAL A 134 3.93 11.18 10.15
C VAL A 134 3.65 11.10 8.66
N VAL A 135 4.55 10.54 7.86
CA VAL A 135 4.34 10.39 6.41
C VAL A 135 3.16 9.46 6.13
N THR A 136 3.05 8.35 6.85
CA THR A 136 1.94 7.40 6.66
C THR A 136 0.60 8.06 7.01
N LEU A 137 0.53 8.78 8.14
CA LEU A 137 -0.67 9.53 8.52
C LEU A 137 -1.00 10.66 7.54
N ALA A 138 0.01 11.35 7.00
CA ALA A 138 -0.21 12.37 5.97
C ALA A 138 -0.81 11.76 4.69
N PHE A 139 -0.36 10.56 4.31
CA PHE A 139 -0.97 9.79 3.21
C PHE A 139 -2.39 9.33 3.54
N GLY A 140 -2.65 8.88 4.78
CA GLY A 140 -4.00 8.54 5.24
C GLY A 140 -4.94 9.73 5.13
N VAL A 141 -4.55 10.89 5.70
CA VAL A 141 -5.34 12.13 5.58
C VAL A 141 -5.54 12.53 4.12
N PHE A 142 -4.50 12.43 3.29
CA PHE A 142 -4.62 12.71 1.86
C PHE A 142 -5.64 11.78 1.18
N TRP A 143 -5.64 10.50 1.53
CA TRP A 143 -6.59 9.51 1.01
C TRP A 143 -8.03 9.86 1.40
N GLU A 144 -8.28 10.12 2.68
CA GLU A 144 -9.60 10.52 3.20
C GLU A 144 -10.15 11.78 2.51
N VAL A 145 -9.29 12.77 2.30
CA VAL A 145 -9.65 14.00 1.57
C VAL A 145 -9.98 13.70 0.12
N LEU A 146 -9.27 12.77 -0.52
CA LEU A 146 -9.54 12.35 -1.90
C LEU A 146 -10.88 11.64 -1.99
N GLU A 147 -11.19 10.72 -1.08
CA GLU A 147 -12.49 10.04 -1.03
C GLU A 147 -13.65 11.02 -0.84
N PHE A 148 -13.53 11.92 0.15
CA PHE A 148 -14.50 12.98 0.39
C PHE A 148 -14.71 13.85 -0.85
N SER A 149 -13.61 14.27 -1.50
CA SER A 149 -13.65 15.14 -2.68
C SER A 149 -14.29 14.44 -3.88
N VAL A 150 -13.91 13.19 -4.16
CA VAL A 150 -14.46 12.41 -5.27
C VAL A 150 -15.95 12.14 -5.05
N ARG A 151 -16.35 11.78 -3.83
CA ARG A 151 -17.77 11.61 -3.48
C ARG A 151 -18.56 12.90 -3.71
N GLY A 152 -18.07 14.02 -3.20
CA GLY A 152 -18.70 15.32 -3.39
C GLY A 152 -18.86 15.71 -4.87
N VAL A 153 -17.84 15.49 -5.70
CA VAL A 153 -17.91 15.74 -7.15
C VAL A 153 -18.92 14.82 -7.83
N THR A 154 -18.93 13.53 -7.50
CA THR A 154 -19.88 12.58 -8.11
C THR A 154 -21.32 12.88 -7.72
N ASP A 155 -21.57 13.30 -6.47
CA ASP A 155 -22.89 13.68 -5.99
C ASP A 155 -23.42 14.93 -6.73
N LEU A 156 -22.56 15.94 -6.95
CA LEU A 156 -22.91 17.13 -7.73
C LEU A 156 -23.23 16.81 -9.20
N LEU A 157 -22.58 15.80 -9.77
CA LEU A 157 -22.78 15.38 -11.16
C LEU A 157 -23.89 14.31 -11.32
N GLY A 158 -24.49 13.85 -10.22
CA GLY A 158 -25.47 12.74 -10.24
C GLY A 158 -24.88 11.42 -10.73
N LEU A 159 -23.58 11.21 -10.58
CA LEU A 159 -22.85 10.01 -10.99
C LEU A 159 -22.73 9.04 -9.81
N GLN A 160 -22.50 7.76 -10.11
CA GLN A 160 -22.13 6.79 -9.07
C GLN A 160 -20.76 7.14 -8.49
N ALA A 161 -20.68 7.26 -7.17
CA ALA A 161 -19.43 7.52 -6.45
C ALA A 161 -18.42 6.41 -6.73
N VAL A 162 -17.23 6.78 -7.19
CA VAL A 162 -16.15 5.82 -7.47
C VAL A 162 -15.43 5.42 -6.18
N LEU A 163 -15.30 6.35 -5.24
CA LEU A 163 -14.77 6.13 -3.89
C LEU A 163 -15.89 6.27 -2.87
N VAL A 164 -15.85 5.46 -1.82
CA VAL A 164 -16.93 5.38 -0.83
C VAL A 164 -16.46 5.96 0.48
N GLN A 165 -16.80 7.21 0.75
CA GLN A 165 -16.63 7.81 2.08
C GLN A 165 -17.87 7.50 2.93
N TYR A 166 -17.77 6.77 4.05
CA TYR A 166 -18.98 6.40 4.81
C TYR A 166 -19.43 7.47 5.82
N SER A 167 -18.52 7.95 6.68
CA SER A 167 -18.82 8.97 7.68
C SER A 167 -17.56 9.65 8.22
N LEU A 168 -17.70 10.69 9.05
CA LEU A 168 -16.55 11.31 9.72
C LEU A 168 -15.96 10.42 10.84
N GLU A 169 -16.81 9.63 11.52
CA GLU A 169 -16.37 8.68 12.55
C GLU A 169 -15.55 7.55 11.94
N ASP A 170 -15.94 7.13 10.74
CA ASP A 170 -15.23 6.17 9.90
C ASP A 170 -13.84 6.69 9.55
N THR A 171 -13.76 7.87 8.93
CA THR A 171 -12.49 8.57 8.62
C THR A 171 -11.55 8.67 9.84
N LEU A 172 -12.07 8.97 11.03
CA LEU A 172 -11.23 9.01 12.24
C LEU A 172 -10.74 7.62 12.65
N THR A 173 -11.59 6.60 12.51
CA THR A 173 -11.25 5.20 12.78
C THR A 173 -10.18 4.72 11.80
N ASP A 174 -10.30 5.08 10.53
CA ASP A 174 -9.34 4.76 9.47
C ASP A 174 -7.97 5.34 9.77
N LEU A 175 -7.89 6.62 10.15
CA LEU A 175 -6.63 7.24 10.57
C LEU A 175 -6.00 6.59 11.80
N VAL A 176 -6.82 6.06 12.74
CA VAL A 176 -6.32 5.29 13.88
C VAL A 176 -5.69 3.99 13.40
N PHE A 177 -6.35 3.25 12.51
CA PHE A 177 -5.80 1.99 11.99
C PHE A 177 -4.62 2.21 11.04
N ASP A 178 -4.55 3.35 10.36
CA ASP A 178 -3.38 3.79 9.62
C ASP A 178 -2.19 4.02 10.55
N ALA A 179 -2.42 4.66 11.70
CA ALA A 179 -1.41 4.83 12.75
C ALA A 179 -0.90 3.48 13.27
N VAL A 180 -1.80 2.50 13.46
CA VAL A 180 -1.44 1.13 13.88
C VAL A 180 -0.57 0.46 12.81
N GLY A 181 -0.97 0.52 11.55
CA GLY A 181 -0.19 -0.03 10.43
C GLY A 181 1.21 0.58 10.35
N ALA A 182 1.31 1.90 10.51
CA ALA A 182 2.57 2.63 10.53
C ALA A 182 3.45 2.24 11.73
N ALA A 183 2.88 2.15 12.93
CA ALA A 183 3.58 1.76 14.14
C ALA A 183 4.16 0.35 14.04
N LEU A 184 3.40 -0.61 13.49
CA LEU A 184 3.89 -1.97 13.24
C LEU A 184 5.12 -1.96 12.33
N VAL A 185 5.13 -1.16 11.27
CA VAL A 185 6.31 -1.06 10.39
C VAL A 185 7.46 -0.31 11.06
N ALA A 186 7.19 0.76 11.80
CA ALA A 186 8.24 1.48 12.52
C ALA A 186 8.96 0.59 13.55
N LEU A 187 8.24 -0.33 14.20
CA LEU A 187 8.79 -1.26 15.18
C LEU A 187 9.50 -2.47 14.55
N PHE A 188 9.00 -2.99 13.43
CA PHE A 188 9.45 -4.28 12.88
C PHE A 188 10.09 -4.21 11.48
N GLY A 189 10.04 -3.05 10.82
CA GLY A 189 10.47 -2.83 9.44
C GLY A 189 11.98 -2.93 9.24
N THR A 190 12.76 -2.49 10.24
CA THR A 190 14.23 -2.49 10.26
C THR A 190 14.85 -3.80 9.80
N HIS A 191 14.36 -4.93 10.30
CA HIS A 191 14.94 -6.25 10.01
C HIS A 191 14.37 -6.94 8.76
N ARG A 192 13.19 -6.50 8.30
CA ARG A 192 12.43 -7.13 7.20
C ARG A 192 12.63 -6.44 5.86
N LEU A 193 12.96 -5.15 5.86
CA LEU A 193 13.10 -4.34 4.66
C LEU A 193 14.57 -4.06 4.26
N SER A 194 15.55 -4.61 4.99
CA SER A 194 16.98 -4.34 4.76
C SER A 194 17.41 -4.60 3.30
N ALA A 195 17.00 -5.73 2.70
CA ALA A 195 17.35 -6.03 1.32
C ALA A 195 16.78 -5.03 0.29
N THR A 196 15.60 -4.45 0.57
CA THR A 196 15.00 -3.40 -0.25
C THR A 196 15.78 -2.09 -0.10
N VAL A 197 16.19 -1.77 1.13
CA VAL A 197 17.03 -0.60 1.45
C VAL A 197 18.37 -0.70 0.72
N ASP A 198 19.08 -1.83 0.85
CA ASP A 198 20.39 -2.06 0.21
C ASP A 198 20.34 -1.82 -1.31
N SER A 199 19.26 -2.29 -1.96
CA SER A 199 19.05 -2.10 -3.40
C SER A 199 18.82 -0.63 -3.78
N LEU A 200 18.06 0.11 -2.97
CA LEU A 200 17.82 1.53 -3.18
C LEU A 200 19.11 2.34 -3.00
N VAL A 201 19.95 1.99 -2.02
CA VAL A 201 21.27 2.62 -1.79
C VAL A 201 22.16 2.46 -3.03
N GLY A 202 22.29 1.24 -3.56
CA GLY A 202 23.11 0.98 -4.75
C GLY A 202 22.65 1.78 -5.98
N ARG A 203 21.34 2.01 -6.14
CA ARG A 203 20.78 2.85 -7.21
C ARG A 203 21.15 4.32 -7.05
N LEU A 204 21.10 4.84 -5.83
CA LEU A 204 21.48 6.24 -5.54
C LEU A 204 22.97 6.46 -5.83
N GLU A 205 23.83 5.49 -5.50
CA GLU A 205 25.27 5.53 -5.81
C GLU A 205 25.56 5.56 -7.32
N GLN A 206 24.90 4.72 -8.12
CA GLN A 206 25.07 4.73 -9.58
C GLN A 206 24.66 6.07 -10.22
N ARG A 207 23.63 6.74 -9.68
CA ARG A 207 23.20 8.05 -10.19
C ARG A 207 24.19 9.17 -9.91
N ARG A 208 24.96 9.08 -8.82
CA ARG A 208 25.99 10.08 -8.46
C ARG A 208 27.30 9.89 -9.25
N GLY A 209 27.56 8.68 -9.74
CA GLY A 209 28.73 8.36 -10.57
C GLY A 209 28.60 8.69 -12.05
N ARG A 210 27.45 9.25 -12.48
CA ARG A 210 27.21 9.82 -13.81
C ARG A 210 27.21 11.34 -13.73
#